data_AF-A0A4R6VRF3-F1
#
_entry.id   AF-A0A4R6VRF3-F1
#
_cell.length_a   1.000
_cell.length_b   1.000
_cell.length_c   1.000
_cell.angle_alpha   90.00
_cell.angle_beta   90.00
_cell.angle_gamma   90.00
#
_symmetry.space_group_name_H-M   'P 1'
#
loop_
_entity.id
_entity.type
_entity.pdbx_description
1 polymer ?
#
loop_
_entity_poly.entity_id
_entity_poly.type
_entity_poly.pdbx_seq_one_letter_code
_entity_poly.pdbx_strand_id
1 'polypeptide(L)'
;MIEPPEPPPRLRGDAPVLPLHEMSRVRAAAHHARRALPGPLGDLVHRELLAYAEFGHRMTADALIPRLAADVLARPAVTGPSR
;
A
#
# COMPACT_ATOMS: atom_id res chain seq x y z
N MET A 1 14.57 -10.89 42.72
CA MET A 1 13.51 -10.05 42.15
C MET A 1 13.54 -10.27 40.65
N ILE A 2 12.46 -10.77 40.05
CA ILE A 2 12.35 -10.96 38.60
C ILE A 2 11.77 -9.66 38.05
N GLU A 3 12.49 -8.99 37.17
CA GLU A 3 11.99 -7.80 36.49
C GLU A 3 10.81 -8.18 35.59
N PRO A 4 9.69 -7.44 35.63
CA PRO A 4 8.59 -7.69 34.71
C PRO A 4 9.04 -7.40 33.26
N PRO A 5 8.57 -8.18 32.27
CA PRO A 5 8.93 -7.96 30.87
C PRO A 5 8.48 -6.57 30.43
N GLU A 6 9.33 -5.88 29.65
CA GLU A 6 8.96 -4.58 29.08
C GLU A 6 7.64 -4.69 28.31
N PRO A 7 6.73 -3.72 28.50
CA PRO A 7 5.48 -3.70 27.75
C PRO A 7 5.78 -3.61 26.25
N PRO A 8 5.02 -4.31 25.40
CA PRO A 8 5.23 -4.29 23.96
C PRO A 8 5.13 -2.84 23.45
N PRO A 9 5.95 -2.46 22.45
CA PRO A 9 5.93 -1.12 21.90
C PRO A 9 4.51 -0.79 21.43
N ARG A 10 3.94 0.28 21.99
CA ARG A 10 2.63 0.77 21.57
C ARG A 10 2.79 1.32 20.16
N LEU A 11 2.25 0.63 19.16
CA LEU A 11 2.12 1.15 17.80
C LEU A 11 1.30 2.45 17.88
N ARG A 12 1.98 3.59 17.87
CA ARG A 12 1.35 4.91 17.88
C ARG A 12 0.98 5.24 16.43
N GLY A 13 -0.25 5.69 16.20
CA GLY A 13 -0.76 6.05 14.87
C GLY A 13 -0.24 7.40 14.37
N ASP A 14 0.99 7.80 14.75
CA ASP A 14 1.60 9.10 14.48
C ASP A 14 2.52 9.09 13.25
N ALA A 15 2.42 8.06 12.40
CA ALA A 15 3.11 8.02 11.13
C ALA A 15 2.78 9.28 10.31
N PRO A 16 3.80 9.94 9.73
CA PRO A 16 3.58 11.15 8.95
C PRO A 16 2.60 10.85 7.82
N VAL A 17 1.55 11.67 7.75
CA VAL A 17 0.53 11.58 6.72
C VAL A 17 1.19 11.83 5.37
N LEU A 18 0.92 10.95 4.40
CA LEU A 18 1.39 11.13 3.03
C LEU A 18 0.91 12.48 2.47
N PRO A 19 1.75 13.19 1.70
CA PRO A 19 1.29 14.36 0.95
C PRO A 19 0.05 14.02 0.12
N LEU A 20 -0.93 14.93 0.03
CA LEU A 20 -2.22 14.67 -0.65
C LEU A 20 -2.06 14.18 -2.10
N HIS A 21 -1.09 14.74 -2.82
CA HIS A 21 -0.79 14.31 -4.20
C HIS A 21 -0.30 12.86 -4.24
N GLU A 22 0.51 12.45 -3.27
CA GLU A 22 1.05 11.11 -3.19
C GLU A 22 -0.01 10.11 -2.74
N MET A 23 -0.85 10.47 -1.76
CA MET A 23 -2.02 9.68 -1.38
C MET A 23 -2.94 9.43 -2.59
N SER A 24 -3.17 10.46 -3.40
CA SER A 24 -4.01 10.37 -4.60
C SER A 24 -3.38 9.47 -5.66
N ARG A 25 -2.06 9.59 -5.88
CA ARG A 25 -1.29 8.73 -6.78
C ARG A 25 -1.37 7.26 -6.37
N VAL A 26 -1.17 6.96 -5.09
CA VAL A 26 -1.21 5.59 -4.56
C VAL A 26 -2.61 5.00 -4.70
N ARG A 27 -3.67 5.77 -4.41
CA ARG A 27 -5.06 5.32 -4.63
C ARG A 27 -5.33 5.01 -6.09
N ALA A 28 -4.87 5.85 -7.01
CA ALA A 28 -4.98 5.58 -8.44
C ALA A 28 -4.27 4.27 -8.82
N ALA A 29 -3.05 4.05 -8.31
CA ALA A 29 -2.33 2.79 -8.50
C ALA A 29 -3.12 1.60 -7.95
N ALA A 30 -3.71 1.71 -6.76
CA ALA A 30 -4.53 0.66 -6.16
C ALA A 30 -5.70 0.26 -7.07
N HIS A 31 -6.46 1.22 -7.60
CA HIS A 31 -7.58 0.93 -8.49
C HIS A 31 -7.15 0.41 -9.87
N HIS A 32 -5.95 0.79 -10.32
CA HIS A 32 -5.39 0.29 -11.56
C HIS A 32 -4.86 -1.15 -11.41
N ALA A 33 -4.34 -1.52 -10.24
CA ALA A 33 -3.82 -2.86 -9.96
C ALA A 33 -4.80 -3.98 -10.33
N ARG A 34 -6.09 -3.84 -9.99
CA ARG A 34 -7.13 -4.84 -10.31
C ARG A 34 -7.38 -5.00 -11.82
N ARG A 35 -7.00 -4.00 -12.62
CA ARG A 35 -7.11 -4.01 -14.08
C ARG A 35 -5.80 -4.47 -14.74
N ALA A 36 -4.66 -4.14 -14.15
CA ALA A 36 -3.33 -4.43 -14.70
C ALA A 36 -2.75 -5.79 -14.25
N LEU A 37 -3.22 -6.34 -13.13
CA LEU A 37 -2.76 -7.60 -12.55
C LEU A 37 -3.97 -8.54 -12.40
N PRO A 38 -4.09 -9.59 -13.23
CA PRO A 38 -5.24 -10.48 -13.17
C PRO A 38 -5.22 -11.38 -11.94
N GLY A 39 -6.41 -11.64 -11.40
CA GLY A 39 -6.60 -12.59 -10.30
C GLY A 39 -6.15 -12.08 -8.93
N PRO A 40 -5.87 -12.99 -7.98
CA PRO A 40 -5.64 -12.66 -6.57
C PRO A 40 -4.48 -11.67 -6.32
N LEU A 41 -3.50 -11.62 -7.24
CA LEU A 41 -2.38 -10.70 -7.12
C LEU A 41 -2.81 -9.23 -7.25
N GLY A 42 -3.74 -8.92 -8.16
CA GLY A 42 -4.27 -7.56 -8.32
C GLY A 42 -5.07 -7.12 -7.11
N ASP A 43 -5.82 -8.02 -6.49
CA ASP A 43 -6.56 -7.75 -5.26
C ASP A 43 -5.65 -7.56 -4.06
N LEU A 44 -4.56 -8.32 -3.95
CA LEU A 44 -3.53 -8.13 -2.92
C LEU A 44 -2.88 -6.74 -3.05
N VAL A 45 -2.37 -6.42 -4.24
CA VAL A 45 -1.71 -5.13 -4.51
C VAL A 45 -2.67 -3.95 -4.28
N HIS A 46 -3.95 -4.10 -4.64
CA HIS A 46 -4.98 -3.10 -4.34
C HIS A 46 -5.11 -2.82 -2.85
N ARG A 47 -5.22 -3.87 -2.02
CA ARG A 47 -5.38 -3.74 -0.57
C ARG A 47 -4.17 -3.09 0.08
N GLU A 48 -2.97 -3.51 -0.30
CA GLU A 48 -1.73 -2.96 0.25
C GLU A 48 -1.54 -1.48 -0.11
N LEU A 49 -1.82 -1.10 -1.37
CA LEU A 49 -1.71 0.29 -1.79
C LEU A 49 -2.77 1.17 -1.11
N LEU A 50 -4.00 0.71 -0.93
CA LEU A 50 -5.02 1.45 -0.16
C LEU A 50 -4.62 1.61 1.30
N ALA A 51 -4.17 0.54 1.94
CA ALA A 51 -3.70 0.58 3.33
C ALA A 51 -2.55 1.59 3.48
N TYR A 52 -1.59 1.59 2.56
CA TYR A 52 -0.51 2.57 2.57
C TYR A 52 -1.01 4.01 2.37
N ALA A 53 -1.98 4.24 1.49
CA ALA A 53 -2.57 5.57 1.30
C ALA A 53 -3.33 6.08 2.54
N GLU A 54 -3.93 5.18 3.32
CA GLU A 54 -4.69 5.51 4.53
C GLU A 54 -3.80 5.68 5.76
N PHE A 55 -2.72 4.91 5.85
CA PHE A 55 -1.97 4.76 7.08
C PHE A 55 -0.53 5.29 7.00
N GLY A 56 0.03 5.47 5.81
CA GLY A 56 1.42 5.89 5.61
C GLY A 56 2.44 4.81 5.99
N HIS A 57 3.68 5.22 6.27
CA HIS A 57 4.82 4.33 6.58
C HIS A 57 4.77 3.72 8.00
N ARG A 58 3.72 2.97 8.35
CA ARG A 58 3.57 2.41 9.72
C ARG A 58 4.45 1.20 10.02
N MET A 59 4.93 0.48 9.00
CA MET A 59 5.66 -0.79 9.21
C MET A 59 7.06 -0.82 8.62
N THR A 60 7.34 -0.06 7.55
CA THR A 60 8.69 0.06 6.99
C THR A 60 8.84 1.38 6.23
N ALA A 61 9.98 2.03 6.41
CA ALA A 61 10.37 3.25 5.69
C ALA A 61 11.04 2.94 4.35
N ASP A 62 10.95 1.70 3.86
CA ASP A 62 11.50 1.34 2.57
C ASP A 62 10.70 1.92 1.41
N ALA A 63 11.36 2.00 0.25
CA ALA A 63 10.77 2.53 -0.97
C ALA A 63 9.91 1.49 -1.72
N LEU A 64 9.56 0.34 -1.12
CA LEU A 64 8.87 -0.74 -1.84
C LEU A 64 7.50 -0.28 -2.32
N ILE A 65 6.66 0.27 -1.44
CA ILE A 65 5.30 0.68 -1.80
C ILE A 65 5.29 1.82 -2.83
N PRO A 66 6.10 2.89 -2.70
CA PRO A 66 6.23 3.90 -3.75
C PRO A 66 6.69 3.33 -5.10
N ARG A 67 7.64 2.38 -5.12
CA ARG A 67 8.12 1.75 -6.36
C ARG A 67 7.06 0.81 -6.97
N LEU A 68 6.33 0.09 -6.13
CA LEU A 68 5.22 -0.76 -6.55
C LEU A 68 4.10 0.08 -7.17
N ALA A 69 3.75 1.22 -6.57
CA ALA A 69 2.75 2.13 -7.14
C ALA A 69 3.18 2.64 -8.52
N ALA A 70 4.46 2.99 -8.70
CA ALA A 70 5.00 3.40 -9.99
C ALA A 70 4.97 2.26 -11.03
N ASP A 71 5.38 1.04 -10.65
CA ASP A 71 5.34 -0.13 -11.52
C ASP A 71 3.92 -0.44 -11.98
N VAL A 72 2.96 -0.44 -11.05
CA VAL A 72 1.55 -0.69 -11.36
C VAL A 72 1.02 0.35 -12.35
N LEU A 73 1.24 1.64 -12.09
CA LEU A 73 0.77 2.73 -12.97
C LEU A 73 1.38 2.67 -14.37
N ALA A 74 2.60 2.14 -14.51
CA ALA A 74 3.26 1.96 -15.81
C ALA A 74 2.73 0.76 -16.61
N ARG A 75 2.02 -0.18 -15.97
CA ARG A 75 1.49 -1.37 -16.65
C ARG A 75 0.26 -1.03 -17.48
N PRO A 76 0.13 -1.61 -18.69
CA PRO A 76 -1.13 -1.56 -19.41
C PRO A 76 -2.20 -2.35 -18.64
N ALA A 77 -3.46 -1.91 -18.74
CA ALA A 77 -4.57 -2.72 -18.27
C ALA A 77 -4.65 -4.01 -19.10
N VAL A 78 -4.91 -5.14 -18.45
CA VAL A 78 -5.18 -6.39 -19.14
C VAL A 78 -6.59 -6.30 -19.71
N THR A 79 -6.68 -6.15 -21.02
CA THR A 79 -7.95 -6.23 -21.74
C THR A 79 -8.43 -7.68 -21.76
N GLY A 80 -9.07 -8.14 -20.68
CA GLY A 80 -9.86 -9.38 -20.70
C GLY A 80 -11.23 -9.13 -21.37
N PRO A 81 -11.87 -10.13 -22.00
CA PRO A 81 -13.18 -9.92 -22.63
C PRO A 81 -14.17 -9.40 -21.58
N SER A 82 -14.91 -8.34 -21.94
CA SER A 82 -16.01 -7.82 -21.12
C SER A 82 -16.90 -8.97 -20.71
N ARG A 83 -17.09 -9.12 -19.40
CA ARG A 83 -17.94 -10.14 -18.81
C ARG A 83 -19.16 -9.49 -18.22
#